data_AF-A0A0U2W7C2-F1
#
_entry.id   AF-A0A0U2W7C2-F1
#
_cell.length_a   1.000
_cell.length_b   1.000
_cell.length_c   1.000
_cell.angle_alpha   90.00
_cell.angle_beta   90.00
_cell.angle_gamma   90.00
#
_symmetry.space_group_name_H-M   'P 1'
#
loop_
_entity.id
_entity.type
_entity.pdbx_description
1 polymer ?
#
loop_
_entity_poly.entity_id
_entity_poly.type
_entity_poly.pdbx_seq_one_letter_code
_entity_poly.pdbx_strand_id
1 'polypeptide(L)'
;MNSLGICVIFSCCLFVLTQAAWEKAHIREAISKCNATEKDADVLLTKFSAPDTPSGKCLMLCVLKFYNMIDSLGKYDEAAGLARLRERWTEIDDAEVVAANSNCVAFGKTIPDASACEYGYQIMKCLIQEVTNGKFYEKSMKKLAEKKEATTSN
;
A
#
# COMPACT_ATOMS: atom_id res chain seq x y z
N MET A 1 -9.55 -29.22 -35.87
CA MET A 1 -8.33 -28.64 -35.26
C MET A 1 -8.66 -27.19 -34.92
N ASN A 2 -8.72 -26.85 -33.63
CA ASN A 2 -8.61 -25.49 -33.07
C ASN A 2 -8.70 -25.62 -31.53
N SER A 3 -7.70 -26.27 -30.93
CA SER A 3 -7.61 -26.49 -29.46
C SER A 3 -6.72 -25.45 -28.76
N LEU A 4 -6.27 -24.39 -29.43
CA LEU A 4 -5.35 -23.40 -28.84
C LEU A 4 -6.05 -22.25 -28.07
N GLY A 5 -7.34 -22.00 -28.30
CA GLY A 5 -8.03 -20.82 -27.72
C GLY A 5 -8.49 -20.96 -26.26
N ILE A 6 -8.61 -22.18 -25.74
CA ILE A 6 -9.21 -22.42 -24.41
C ILE A 6 -8.15 -22.37 -23.28
N CYS A 7 -6.88 -22.63 -23.58
CA CYS A 7 -5.81 -22.63 -22.57
C CYS A 7 -5.37 -21.22 -22.10
N VAL A 8 -5.49 -20.20 -22.94
CA VAL A 8 -4.99 -18.84 -22.62
C VAL A 8 -5.91 -18.10 -21.65
N ILE A 9 -7.23 -18.32 -21.76
CA ILE A 9 -8.25 -17.64 -20.93
C ILE A 9 -8.18 -18.11 -19.46
N PHE A 10 -7.88 -19.40 -19.22
CA PHE A 10 -7.77 -19.94 -17.86
C PHE A 10 -6.52 -19.46 -17.12
N SER A 11 -5.43 -19.17 -17.83
CA SER A 11 -4.16 -18.71 -17.24
C SER A 11 -4.25 -17.25 -16.74
N CYS A 12 -4.98 -16.38 -17.45
CA CYS A 12 -5.05 -14.95 -17.12
C CYS A 12 -5.90 -14.66 -15.87
N CYS A 13 -6.96 -15.44 -15.63
CA CYS A 13 -7.78 -15.32 -14.41
C CYS A 13 -6.99 -15.73 -13.14
N LEU A 14 -6.07 -16.67 -13.24
CA LEU A 14 -5.21 -17.08 -12.12
C LEU A 14 -4.18 -16.00 -11.77
N PHE A 15 -3.68 -15.25 -12.76
CA PHE A 15 -2.66 -14.22 -12.53
C PHE A 15 -3.21 -12.97 -11.81
N VAL A 16 -4.46 -12.59 -12.07
CA VAL A 16 -5.09 -11.45 -11.36
C VAL A 16 -5.48 -11.83 -9.92
N LEU A 17 -5.98 -13.04 -9.70
CA LEU A 17 -6.32 -13.53 -8.36
C LEU A 17 -5.09 -13.70 -7.47
N THR A 18 -3.93 -14.04 -8.06
CA THR A 18 -2.69 -14.24 -7.32
C THR A 18 -2.05 -12.93 -6.85
N GLN A 19 -2.13 -11.84 -7.62
CA GLN A 19 -1.58 -10.54 -7.18
C GLN A 19 -2.34 -9.95 -5.98
N ALA A 20 -3.67 -9.90 -6.04
CA ALA A 20 -4.47 -9.40 -4.91
C ALA A 20 -4.33 -10.27 -3.64
N ALA A 21 -4.13 -11.58 -3.81
CA ALA A 21 -3.84 -12.49 -2.71
C ALA A 21 -2.42 -12.29 -2.14
N TRP A 22 -1.42 -12.04 -2.99
CA TRP A 22 -0.04 -11.81 -2.60
C TRP A 22 0.11 -10.53 -1.78
N GLU A 23 -0.55 -9.45 -2.20
CA GLU A 23 -0.57 -8.18 -1.46
C GLU A 23 -1.21 -8.30 -0.07
N LYS A 24 -2.36 -8.99 0.03
CA LYS A 24 -2.98 -9.28 1.33
C LYS A 24 -2.08 -10.17 2.19
N ALA A 25 -1.35 -11.10 1.59
CA ALA A 25 -0.39 -11.94 2.32
C ALA A 25 0.81 -11.13 2.84
N HIS A 26 1.33 -10.19 2.04
CA HIS A 26 2.48 -9.38 2.41
C HIS A 26 2.15 -8.36 3.51
N ILE A 27 0.96 -7.74 3.45
CA ILE A 27 0.49 -6.87 4.54
C ILE A 27 0.21 -7.70 5.81
N ARG A 28 -0.36 -8.91 5.69
CA ARG A 28 -0.53 -9.82 6.82
C ARG A 28 0.80 -10.26 7.44
N GLU A 29 1.82 -10.49 6.63
CA GLU A 29 3.18 -10.79 7.12
C GLU A 29 3.74 -9.62 7.93
N ALA A 30 3.63 -8.38 7.40
CA ALA A 30 4.04 -7.18 8.10
C ALA A 30 3.30 -7.05 9.45
N ILE A 31 1.98 -7.20 9.45
CA ILE A 31 1.14 -7.15 10.65
C ILE A 31 1.53 -8.23 11.67
N SER A 32 1.78 -9.46 11.20
CA SER A 32 2.19 -10.59 12.06
C SER A 32 3.54 -10.32 12.73
N LYS A 33 4.53 -9.80 11.99
CA LYS A 33 5.83 -9.42 12.57
C LYS A 33 5.74 -8.25 13.55
N CYS A 34 4.69 -7.45 13.45
CA CYS A 34 4.44 -6.31 14.33
C CYS A 34 3.60 -6.63 15.57
N ASN A 35 3.27 -7.91 15.82
CA ASN A 35 2.46 -8.35 16.96
C ASN A 35 1.16 -7.53 17.13
N ALA A 36 0.52 -7.19 16.01
CA ALA A 36 -0.74 -6.45 16.01
C ALA A 36 -1.83 -7.22 16.76
N THR A 37 -2.74 -6.48 17.41
CA THR A 37 -4.03 -7.08 17.79
C THR A 37 -4.84 -7.37 16.51
N GLU A 38 -5.66 -8.43 16.51
CA GLU A 38 -6.54 -8.72 15.37
C GLU A 38 -7.45 -7.54 15.02
N LYS A 39 -7.88 -6.78 16.04
CA LYS A 39 -8.71 -5.59 15.86
C LYS A 39 -7.98 -4.47 15.13
N ASP A 40 -6.71 -4.20 15.49
CA ASP A 40 -5.91 -3.17 14.81
C ASP A 40 -5.56 -3.61 13.38
N ALA A 41 -5.28 -4.91 13.19
CA ALA A 41 -5.06 -5.49 11.88
C ALA A 41 -6.29 -5.36 10.97
N ASP A 42 -7.50 -5.59 11.50
CA ASP A 42 -8.75 -5.44 10.74
C ASP A 42 -9.00 -3.99 10.32
N VAL A 43 -8.71 -3.01 11.18
CA VAL A 43 -8.84 -1.59 10.82
C VAL A 43 -7.91 -1.24 9.64
N LEU A 44 -6.67 -1.75 9.62
CA LEU A 44 -5.76 -1.53 8.51
C LEU A 44 -6.18 -2.28 7.24
N LEU A 45 -6.51 -3.58 7.34
CA LEU A 45 -6.74 -4.46 6.20
C LEU A 45 -8.12 -4.27 5.55
N THR A 46 -9.14 -4.04 6.36
CA THR A 46 -10.54 -4.02 5.91
C THR A 46 -11.04 -2.60 5.71
N LYS A 47 -10.68 -1.69 6.62
CA LYS A 47 -11.13 -0.29 6.56
C LYS A 47 -10.15 0.63 5.86
N PHE A 48 -8.99 0.12 5.47
CA PHE A 48 -7.89 0.88 4.88
C PHE A 48 -7.60 2.17 5.68
N SER A 49 -7.53 2.02 6.99
CA SER A 49 -7.38 3.15 7.92
C SER A 49 -6.31 2.84 8.96
N ALA A 50 -5.64 3.88 9.46
CA ALA A 50 -4.68 3.74 10.54
C ALA A 50 -5.43 3.59 11.88
N PRO A 51 -5.27 2.46 12.61
CA PRO A 51 -5.86 2.29 13.94
C PRO A 51 -5.30 3.31 14.95
N ASP A 52 -6.18 3.97 15.70
CA ASP A 52 -5.86 5.06 16.63
C ASP A 52 -5.58 4.61 18.07
N THR A 53 -5.68 3.31 18.33
CA THR A 53 -5.35 2.70 19.62
C THR A 53 -3.85 2.84 19.90
N PRO A 54 -3.40 2.81 21.18
CA PRO A 54 -1.97 2.86 21.49
C PRO A 54 -1.14 1.77 20.77
N SER A 55 -1.67 0.54 20.70
CA SER A 55 -1.07 -0.57 19.95
C SER A 55 -1.11 -0.34 18.43
N GLY A 56 -2.22 0.18 17.91
CA GLY A 56 -2.41 0.48 16.50
C GLY A 56 -1.45 1.54 15.97
N LYS A 57 -1.15 2.56 16.77
CA LYS A 57 -0.16 3.58 16.42
C LYS A 57 1.24 2.97 16.28
N CYS A 58 1.63 2.10 17.21
CA CYS A 58 2.91 1.40 17.13
C CYS A 58 2.94 0.36 15.99
N LEU A 59 1.80 -0.25 15.64
CA LEU A 59 1.66 -1.08 14.45
C LEU A 59 1.99 -0.27 13.19
N MET A 60 1.48 0.96 13.04
CA MET A 60 1.79 1.80 11.87
C MET A 60 3.28 2.09 11.75
N LEU A 61 3.94 2.47 12.84
CA LEU A 61 5.40 2.64 12.84
C LEU A 61 6.12 1.35 12.42
N CYS A 62 5.70 0.21 12.97
CA CYS A 62 6.32 -1.06 12.69
C CYS A 62 6.16 -1.46 11.21
N VAL A 63 4.99 -1.22 10.61
CA VAL A 63 4.77 -1.44 9.16
C VAL A 63 5.68 -0.54 8.32
N LEU A 64 5.81 0.75 8.66
CA LEU A 64 6.72 1.66 7.95
C LEU A 64 8.18 1.18 8.06
N LYS A 65 8.60 0.70 9.23
CA LYS A 65 9.93 0.11 9.44
C LYS A 65 10.12 -1.19 8.66
N PHE A 66 9.10 -2.06 8.61
CA PHE A 66 9.13 -3.30 7.85
C PHE A 66 9.40 -3.04 6.36
N TYR A 67 8.80 -1.99 5.81
CA TYR A 67 9.04 -1.56 4.43
C TYR A 67 10.28 -0.68 4.26
N ASN A 68 11.05 -0.44 5.31
CA ASN A 68 12.25 0.41 5.33
C ASN A 68 11.95 1.87 4.91
N MET A 69 10.78 2.39 5.28
CA MET A 69 10.36 3.78 4.97
C MET A 69 10.68 4.76 6.10
N ILE A 70 11.38 4.31 7.14
CA ILE A 70 11.82 5.11 8.28
C ILE A 70 13.35 5.02 8.34
N ASP A 71 14.03 6.15 8.41
CA ASP A 71 15.48 6.23 8.49
C ASP A 71 16.02 5.86 9.89
N SER A 72 17.35 5.85 10.04
CA SER A 72 18.01 5.56 11.32
C SER A 72 17.73 6.59 12.42
N LEU A 73 17.21 7.77 12.06
CA LEU A 73 16.82 8.84 12.99
C LEU A 73 15.34 8.75 13.37
N GLY A 74 14.61 7.75 12.86
CA GLY A 74 13.18 7.58 13.11
C GLY A 74 12.29 8.54 12.31
N LYS A 75 12.81 9.14 11.24
CA LYS A 75 12.06 10.04 10.35
C LYS A 75 11.68 9.34 9.05
N TYR A 76 10.65 9.85 8.37
CA TYR A 76 10.23 9.32 7.09
C TYR A 76 11.34 9.46 6.05
N ASP A 77 11.74 8.35 5.45
CA ASP A 77 12.74 8.31 4.37
C ASP A 77 12.04 8.57 3.04
N GLU A 78 12.29 9.73 2.44
CA GLU A 78 11.67 10.15 1.19
C GLU A 78 11.97 9.19 0.03
N ALA A 79 13.22 8.75 -0.11
CA ALA A 79 13.66 7.95 -1.25
C ALA A 79 13.14 6.52 -1.12
N ALA A 80 13.25 5.93 0.08
CA ALA A 80 12.74 4.59 0.34
C ALA A 80 11.20 4.59 0.30
N GLY A 81 10.55 5.62 0.83
CA GLY A 81 9.11 5.81 0.76
C GLY A 81 8.58 5.86 -0.68
N LEU A 82 9.21 6.68 -1.52
CA LEU A 82 8.87 6.76 -2.95
C LEU A 82 9.08 5.43 -3.67
N ALA A 83 10.19 4.74 -3.41
CA ALA A 83 10.47 3.44 -4.00
C ALA A 83 9.36 2.42 -3.66
N ARG A 84 8.91 2.39 -2.41
CA ARG A 84 7.82 1.49 -1.97
C ARG A 84 6.48 1.85 -2.56
N LEU A 85 6.16 3.14 -2.68
CA LEU A 85 4.91 3.57 -3.32
C LEU A 85 4.91 3.20 -4.81
N ARG A 86 6.04 3.36 -5.53
CA ARG A 86 6.16 2.96 -6.94
C ARG A 86 6.04 1.46 -7.14
N GLU A 87 6.67 0.67 -6.26
CA GLU A 87 6.57 -0.80 -6.27
C GLU A 87 5.12 -1.25 -6.06
N ARG A 88 4.38 -0.55 -5.21
CA ARG A 88 3.00 -0.87 -4.88
C ARG A 88 2.00 -0.42 -5.94
N TRP A 89 2.19 0.78 -6.49
CA TRP A 89 1.23 1.48 -7.33
C TRP A 89 1.74 1.62 -8.76
N THR A 90 2.21 0.51 -9.33
CA THR A 90 2.86 0.46 -10.66
C THR A 90 2.00 0.97 -11.81
N GLU A 91 0.69 0.93 -11.60
CA GLU A 91 -0.35 1.31 -12.53
C GLU A 91 -0.80 2.77 -12.35
N ILE A 92 -0.30 3.48 -11.35
CA ILE A 92 -0.58 4.90 -11.16
C ILE A 92 0.47 5.73 -11.90
N ASP A 93 0.06 6.92 -12.39
CA ASP A 93 1.00 7.85 -13.02
C ASP A 93 2.10 8.26 -12.02
N ASP A 94 3.36 8.21 -12.46
CA ASP A 94 4.49 8.45 -11.56
C ASP A 94 4.46 9.84 -10.92
N ALA A 95 3.96 10.86 -11.63
CA ALA A 95 3.86 12.20 -11.08
C ALA A 95 2.86 12.26 -9.92
N GLU A 96 1.79 11.46 -9.97
CA GLU A 96 0.84 11.34 -8.86
C GLU A 96 1.46 10.63 -7.65
N VAL A 97 2.23 9.57 -7.89
CA VAL A 97 2.94 8.84 -6.83
C VAL A 97 4.00 9.74 -6.17
N VAL A 98 4.75 10.50 -6.96
CA VAL A 98 5.73 11.49 -6.49
C VAL A 98 5.05 12.58 -5.66
N ALA A 99 3.90 13.09 -6.11
CA ALA A 99 3.15 14.12 -5.40
C ALA A 99 2.67 13.61 -4.03
N ALA A 100 2.06 12.42 -3.98
CA ALA A 100 1.61 11.80 -2.73
C ALA A 100 2.77 11.62 -1.74
N ASN A 101 3.92 11.12 -2.20
CA ASN A 101 5.10 10.98 -1.35
C ASN A 101 5.61 12.33 -0.83
N SER A 102 5.75 13.30 -1.73
CA SER A 102 6.28 14.64 -1.40
C SER A 102 5.40 15.37 -0.39
N ASN A 103 4.08 15.22 -0.50
CA ASN A 103 3.13 15.77 0.47
C ASN A 103 3.35 15.19 1.86
N CYS A 104 3.59 13.88 1.97
CA CYS A 104 3.87 13.25 3.25
C CYS A 104 5.28 13.52 3.80
N VAL A 105 6.27 13.76 2.95
CA VAL A 105 7.58 14.29 3.36
C VAL A 105 7.43 15.68 3.97
N ALA A 106 6.68 16.57 3.32
CA ALA A 106 6.42 17.92 3.81
C ALA A 106 5.64 17.89 5.14
N PHE A 107 4.57 17.10 5.21
CA PHE A 107 3.80 16.89 6.44
C PHE A 107 4.66 16.30 7.58
N GLY A 108 5.56 15.37 7.27
CA GLY A 108 6.46 14.77 8.26
C GLY A 108 7.36 15.78 8.98
N LYS A 109 7.65 16.92 8.34
CA LYS A 109 8.43 18.04 8.94
C LYS A 109 7.59 18.91 9.88
N THR A 110 6.26 18.85 9.78
CA THR A 110 5.33 19.61 10.63
C THR A 110 4.89 18.84 11.87
N ILE A 111 5.15 17.53 11.93
CA ILE A 111 4.80 16.71 13.09
C ILE A 111 5.67 17.17 14.28
N PRO A 112 5.06 17.59 15.41
CA PRO A 112 5.80 18.03 16.58
C PRO A 112 6.63 16.88 17.18
N ASP A 113 7.52 17.20 18.12
CA ASP A 113 8.22 16.17 18.86
C ASP A 113 7.22 15.28 19.60
N ALA A 114 7.16 14.03 19.18
CA ALA A 114 6.14 13.07 19.57
C ALA A 114 6.80 11.70 19.71
N SER A 115 6.14 10.79 20.44
CA SER A 115 6.61 9.41 20.49
C SER A 115 6.77 8.83 19.09
N ALA A 116 7.73 7.92 18.90
CA ALA A 116 7.97 7.30 17.59
C ALA A 116 6.70 6.63 17.03
N CYS A 117 5.86 6.03 17.88
CA CYS A 117 4.60 5.43 17.45
C CYS A 117 3.59 6.47 16.95
N GLU A 118 3.50 7.62 17.63
CA GLU A 118 2.64 8.73 17.17
C GLU A 118 3.15 9.29 15.84
N TYR A 119 4.47 9.47 15.69
CA TYR A 119 5.07 9.92 14.43
C TYR A 119 4.76 8.94 13.29
N GLY A 120 5.00 7.64 13.49
CA GLY A 120 4.70 6.62 12.49
C GLY A 120 3.21 6.54 12.14
N TYR A 121 2.33 6.69 13.12
CA TYR A 121 0.88 6.78 12.90
C TYR A 121 0.50 7.96 12.00
N GLN A 122 1.01 9.16 12.30
CA GLN A 122 0.73 10.38 11.53
C GLN A 122 1.23 10.26 10.09
N ILE A 123 2.44 9.74 9.88
CA ILE A 123 2.99 9.49 8.55
C ILE A 123 2.13 8.49 7.77
N MET A 124 1.79 7.34 8.37
CA MET A 124 0.95 6.35 7.69
C MET A 124 -0.43 6.92 7.35
N LYS A 125 -1.02 7.71 8.25
CA LYS A 125 -2.30 8.39 8.00
C LYS A 125 -2.20 9.34 6.81
N CYS A 126 -1.09 10.09 6.68
CA CYS A 126 -0.84 10.90 5.50
C CYS A 126 -0.82 10.06 4.22
N LEU A 127 -0.05 8.96 4.21
CA LEU A 127 0.06 8.09 3.02
C LEU A 127 -1.30 7.52 2.60
N ILE A 128 -2.07 7.01 3.57
CA ILE A 128 -3.43 6.49 3.33
C ILE A 128 -4.32 7.61 2.75
N GLN A 129 -4.26 8.81 3.30
CA GLN A 129 -5.06 9.95 2.84
C GLN A 129 -4.69 10.37 1.42
N GLU A 130 -3.40 10.48 1.08
CA GLU A 130 -2.95 10.85 -0.26
C GLU A 130 -3.36 9.82 -1.31
N VAL A 131 -3.18 8.53 -1.01
CA VAL A 131 -3.60 7.41 -1.87
C VAL A 131 -5.12 7.40 -2.08
N THR A 132 -5.89 7.69 -1.03
CA THR A 132 -7.36 7.76 -1.09
C THR A 132 -7.82 8.97 -1.91
N ASN A 133 -7.24 10.15 -1.68
CA ASN A 133 -7.56 11.38 -2.40
C ASN A 133 -7.18 11.28 -3.89
N GLY A 134 -6.05 10.64 -4.19
CA GLY A 134 -5.60 10.36 -5.56
C GLY A 134 -6.43 9.28 -6.26
N LYS A 135 -7.34 8.60 -5.54
CA LYS A 135 -8.17 7.49 -6.04
C LYS A 135 -7.34 6.36 -6.63
N PHE A 136 -6.22 6.04 -5.99
CA PHE A 136 -5.26 5.06 -6.53
C PHE A 136 -5.95 3.71 -6.69
N TYR A 137 -6.67 3.23 -5.68
CA TYR A 137 -7.41 1.96 -5.75
C TYR A 137 -8.39 1.89 -6.93
N GLU A 138 -9.20 2.92 -7.15
CA GLU A 138 -10.18 2.94 -8.23
C GLU A 138 -9.49 2.94 -9.61
N LYS A 139 -8.40 3.72 -9.74
CA LYS A 139 -7.58 3.75 -10.95
C LYS A 139 -6.92 2.39 -11.23
N SER A 140 -6.40 1.74 -10.19
CA SER A 140 -5.81 0.42 -10.29
C SER A 140 -6.83 -0.62 -10.74
N MET A 141 -8.00 -0.65 -10.10
CA MET A 141 -9.09 -1.57 -10.46
C MET A 141 -9.58 -1.33 -11.88
N LYS A 142 -9.68 -0.07 -12.32
CA LYS A 142 -10.05 0.28 -13.69
C LYS A 142 -9.02 -0.25 -14.70
N LYS A 143 -7.72 -0.03 -14.47
CA LYS A 143 -6.66 -0.53 -15.36
C LYS A 143 -6.61 -2.06 -15.42
N LEU A 144 -6.88 -2.74 -14.30
CA LEU A 144 -6.99 -4.21 -14.29
C LEU A 144 -8.18 -4.70 -15.12
N ALA A 145 -9.32 -4.01 -15.09
CA ALA A 145 -10.47 -4.33 -15.92
C ALA A 145 -10.18 -4.13 -17.42
N GLU A 146 -9.60 -2.98 -17.80
CA GLU A 146 -9.22 -2.68 -19.19
C GLU A 146 -8.23 -3.70 -19.75
N LYS A 147 -7.23 -4.10 -18.95
CA LYS A 147 -6.26 -5.13 -19.34
C LYS A 147 -6.94 -6.47 -19.58
N LYS A 148 -7.91 -6.85 -18.74
CA LYS A 148 -8.66 -8.09 -18.87
C LYS A 148 -9.46 -8.12 -20.18
N GLU A 149 -10.15 -7.03 -20.51
CA GLU A 149 -10.92 -6.89 -21.76
C GLU A 149 -10.02 -7.02 -22.99
N ALA A 150 -8.87 -6.35 -23.00
CA ALA A 150 -7.90 -6.42 -24.10
C ALA A 150 -7.33 -7.84 -24.34
N THR A 151 -7.17 -8.63 -23.28
CA THR A 151 -6.75 -10.04 -23.40
C THR A 151 -7.86 -11.00 -23.83
N THR A 152 -9.14 -10.63 -23.72
CA THR A 152 -10.28 -11.47 -24.16
C THR A 152 -10.75 -11.21 -25.58
N SER A 153 -10.28 -10.13 -26.22
CA SER A 153 -10.63 -9.78 -27.61
C SER A 153 -9.59 -10.21 -28.66
N ASN A 154 -8.52 -10.90 -28.24
CA ASN A 154 -7.51 -11.55 -29.10
C ASN A 154 -7.58 -13.07 -28.93
#